data_AF-A0A5R2NA25-F1
#
_entry.id   AF-A0A5R2NA25-F1
#
_cell.length_a   1.000
_cell.length_b   1.000
_cell.length_c   1.000
_cell.angle_alpha   90.00
_cell.angle_beta   90.00
_cell.angle_gamma   90.00
#
_symmetry.space_group_name_H-M   'P 1'
#
loop_
_entity.id
_entity.type
_entity.pdbx_description
1 polymer ?
#
loop_
_entity_poly.entity_id
_entity_poly.type
_entity_poly.pdbx_seq_one_letter_code
_entity_poly.pdbx_strand_id
1 'polypeptide(L)'
;FATTQAAYEEAFGELFSTLDGLEDRLSRQRYLVGDRITEADWRLFTTLVRFDPVYVGHFKCNLRRIADYPNLSNYLRDLYQVPGVAGTVNLHHIKAHYYGSHETINPTRIVPAGPELDYGAPHDRAKFARAAA
;
A
#
# COMPACT_ATOMS: atom_id res chain seq x y z
N PHE A 1 15.43 -3.52 5.05
CA PHE A 1 16.84 -3.10 5.18
C PHE A 1 17.78 -4.29 5.39
N ALA A 2 17.45 -5.47 4.86
CA ALA A 2 18.29 -6.64 5.02
C ALA A 2 19.67 -6.40 4.40
N THR A 3 20.71 -6.87 5.09
CA THR A 3 22.10 -6.81 4.63
C THR A 3 22.59 -8.15 4.08
N THR A 4 21.78 -9.20 4.18
CA THR A 4 22.04 -10.54 3.63
C THR A 4 20.88 -10.99 2.75
N GLN A 5 21.18 -11.85 1.78
CA GLN A 5 20.18 -12.40 0.87
C GLN A 5 19.12 -13.23 1.61
N ALA A 6 19.54 -14.09 2.55
CA ALA A 6 18.63 -14.95 3.31
C ALA A 6 17.61 -14.14 4.14
N ALA A 7 18.07 -13.10 4.86
CA ALA A 7 17.17 -12.25 5.64
C ALA A 7 16.22 -11.43 4.75
N TYR A 8 16.65 -11.08 3.53
CA TYR A 8 15.78 -10.45 2.55
C TYR A 8 14.70 -11.42 2.06
N GLU A 9 15.06 -12.64 1.67
CA GLU A 9 14.14 -13.65 1.14
C GLU A 9 13.09 -14.08 2.17
N GLU A 10 13.49 -14.24 3.44
CA GLU A 10 12.57 -14.51 4.55
C GLU A 10 11.52 -13.39 4.69
N ALA A 11 11.98 -12.14 4.87
CA ALA A 11 11.08 -10.99 5.01
C ALA A 11 10.21 -10.77 3.76
N PHE A 12 10.75 -11.04 2.56
CA PHE A 12 10.03 -10.95 1.30
C PHE A 12 8.90 -12.00 1.25
N GLY A 13 9.18 -13.24 1.62
CA GLY A 13 8.18 -14.31 1.70
C GLY A 13 7.07 -13.99 2.70
N GLU A 14 7.42 -13.56 3.91
CA GLU A 14 6.46 -13.18 4.96
C GLU A 14 5.57 -12.01 4.54
N LEU A 15 6.15 -10.99 3.91
CA LEU A 15 5.43 -9.83 3.40
C LEU A 15 4.34 -10.26 2.41
N PHE A 16 4.70 -11.04 1.39
CA PHE A 16 3.75 -11.40 0.35
C PHE A 16 2.74 -12.44 0.82
N SER A 17 3.12 -13.36 1.72
CA SER A 17 2.16 -14.24 2.40
C SER A 17 1.12 -13.42 3.19
N THR A 18 1.56 -12.36 3.87
CA THR A 18 0.66 -11.45 4.61
C THR A 18 -0.24 -10.66 3.66
N LEU A 19 0.30 -10.10 2.57
CA LEU A 19 -0.51 -9.37 1.57
C LEU A 19 -1.55 -10.29 0.92
N ASP A 20 -1.20 -11.54 0.63
CA ASP A 20 -2.13 -12.52 0.05
C ASP A 20 -3.25 -12.88 1.04
N GLY A 21 -2.94 -13.03 2.33
CA GLY A 21 -3.95 -13.22 3.38
C GLY A 21 -4.86 -12.00 3.56
N LEU A 22 -4.32 -10.78 3.44
CA LEU A 22 -5.11 -9.55 3.50
C LEU A 22 -6.00 -9.38 2.27
N GLU A 23 -5.50 -9.68 1.08
CA GLU A 23 -6.28 -9.71 -0.17
C GLU A 23 -7.48 -10.66 -0.05
N ASP A 24 -7.22 -11.89 0.40
CA ASP A 24 -8.26 -12.89 0.62
C ASP A 24 -9.28 -12.43 1.67
N ARG A 25 -8.82 -11.88 2.81
CA ARG A 25 -9.70 -11.31 3.84
C ARG A 25 -10.58 -10.19 3.27
N LEU A 26 -10.00 -9.25 2.54
CA LEU A 26 -10.70 -8.10 1.97
C LEU A 26 -11.59 -8.47 0.78
N SER A 27 -11.47 -9.68 0.22
CA SER A 27 -12.41 -10.20 -0.77
C SER A 27 -13.81 -10.45 -0.20
N ARG A 28 -13.93 -10.65 1.12
CA ARG A 28 -15.19 -11.02 1.80
C ARG A 28 -15.80 -9.92 2.65
N GLN A 29 -15.04 -8.89 3.00
CA GLN A 29 -15.49 -7.81 3.88
C GLN A 29 -14.86 -6.49 3.48
N ARG A 30 -15.54 -5.37 3.77
CA ARG A 30 -15.14 -4.03 3.34
C ARG A 30 -13.82 -3.58 3.98
N TYR A 31 -13.66 -3.79 5.28
CA TYR A 31 -12.51 -3.33 6.07
C TYR A 31 -11.84 -4.48 6.83
N LEU A 32 -10.76 -4.20 7.56
CA LEU A 32 -10.02 -5.24 8.28
C LEU A 32 -10.83 -5.87 9.41
N VAL A 33 -11.68 -5.10 10.08
CA VAL A 33 -12.45 -5.55 11.25
C VAL A 33 -13.95 -5.24 11.04
N GLY A 34 -14.61 -6.06 10.22
CA GLY A 34 -16.05 -5.95 9.96
C GLY A 34 -16.38 -4.90 8.89
N ASP A 35 -17.44 -4.13 9.13
CA ASP A 35 -18.07 -3.21 8.17
C ASP A 35 -17.81 -1.72 8.45
N ARG A 36 -17.01 -1.41 9.49
CA ARG A 36 -16.61 -0.04 9.83
C ARG A 36 -15.10 0.11 9.75
N ILE A 37 -14.66 1.32 9.41
CA ILE A 37 -13.25 1.70 9.48
C ILE A 37 -12.82 1.71 10.95
N THR A 38 -11.65 1.14 11.21
CA THR A 38 -11.02 1.07 12.54
C THR A 38 -9.58 1.58 12.48
N GLU A 39 -8.91 1.65 13.64
CA GLU A 39 -7.49 1.99 13.69
C GLU A 39 -6.62 1.01 12.87
N ALA A 40 -7.01 -0.26 12.79
CA ALA A 40 -6.28 -1.26 12.01
C ALA A 40 -6.15 -0.82 10.54
N ASP A 41 -7.21 -0.24 9.99
CA ASP A 41 -7.26 0.19 8.60
C ASP A 41 -6.31 1.35 8.34
N TRP A 42 -6.23 2.30 9.27
CA TRP A 42 -5.33 3.44 9.16
C TRP A 42 -3.85 3.04 9.30
N ARG A 43 -3.55 2.06 10.15
CA ARG A 43 -2.20 1.48 10.26
C ARG A 43 -1.77 0.80 8.97
N LEU A 44 -2.67 0.07 8.31
CA LEU A 44 -2.39 -0.57 7.02
C LEU A 44 -2.30 0.47 5.88
N PHE A 45 -3.22 1.43 5.83
CA PHE A 45 -3.29 2.47 4.80
C PHE A 45 -1.95 3.18 4.58
N THR A 46 -1.29 3.58 5.67
CA THR A 46 -0.01 4.29 5.58
C THR A 46 1.10 3.47 4.91
N THR A 47 1.03 2.14 5.00
CA THR A 47 1.94 1.23 4.31
C THR A 47 1.54 1.08 2.84
N LEU A 48 0.26 0.80 2.56
CA LEU A 48 -0.22 0.56 1.20
C LEU A 48 0.00 1.77 0.27
N VAL A 49 -0.29 2.99 0.74
CA VAL A 49 -0.15 4.22 -0.07
C VAL A 49 1.30 4.54 -0.46
N ARG A 50 2.28 3.93 0.23
CA ARG A 50 3.72 4.08 -0.06
C ARG A 50 4.31 2.91 -0.82
N PHE A 51 3.55 1.81 -0.96
CA PHE A 51 4.08 0.55 -1.45
C PHE A 51 4.55 0.64 -2.91
N ASP A 52 3.64 0.99 -3.82
CA ASP A 52 3.94 1.11 -5.25
C ASP A 52 4.96 2.22 -5.58
N PRO A 53 4.85 3.44 -5.01
CA PRO A 53 5.80 4.52 -5.34
C PRO A 53 7.17 4.38 -4.69
N VAL A 54 7.33 3.53 -3.67
CA VAL A 54 8.59 3.40 -2.92
C VAL A 54 8.95 1.94 -2.68
N TYR A 55 8.17 1.18 -1.93
CA TYR A 55 8.63 -0.11 -1.38
C TYR A 55 8.91 -1.15 -2.46
N VAL A 56 8.14 -1.15 -3.55
CA VAL A 56 8.37 -2.03 -4.71
C VAL A 56 9.80 -1.90 -5.23
N GLY A 57 10.26 -0.67 -5.49
CA GLY A 57 11.60 -0.42 -5.99
C GLY A 57 12.64 -0.31 -4.87
N HIS A 58 12.49 0.68 -4.01
CA HIS A 58 13.47 1.08 -3.00
C HIS A 58 13.80 -0.03 -2.01
N PHE A 59 12.77 -0.75 -1.56
CA PHE A 59 12.94 -1.88 -0.63
C PHE A 59 12.92 -3.24 -1.31
N LYS A 60 12.84 -3.27 -2.65
CA LYS A 60 12.79 -4.49 -3.47
C LYS A 60 11.57 -5.38 -3.14
N CYS A 61 10.47 -4.80 -2.66
CA CYS A 61 9.23 -5.54 -2.40
C CYS A 61 8.46 -5.75 -3.72
N ASN A 62 9.04 -6.45 -4.69
CA ASN A 62 8.66 -6.40 -6.10
C ASN A 62 8.02 -7.68 -6.67
N LEU A 63 7.44 -8.56 -5.86
CA LEU A 63 6.68 -9.70 -6.41
C LEU A 63 5.43 -9.21 -7.18
N ARG A 64 4.68 -8.29 -6.56
CA ARG A 64 3.46 -7.65 -7.10
C ARG A 64 3.34 -6.24 -6.52
N ARG A 65 2.71 -5.33 -7.27
CA ARG A 65 2.29 -4.01 -6.76
C ARG A 65 0.96 -4.13 -6.04
N ILE A 66 0.60 -3.19 -5.17
CA ILE A 66 -0.75 -3.08 -4.62
C ILE A 66 -1.77 -2.88 -5.75
N ALA A 67 -1.42 -2.18 -6.82
CA ALA A 67 -2.25 -2.07 -8.02
C ALA A 67 -2.62 -3.44 -8.66
N ASP A 68 -1.80 -4.48 -8.46
CA ASP A 68 -2.03 -5.82 -9.02
C ASP A 68 -2.92 -6.70 -8.10
N TYR A 69 -3.27 -6.21 -6.91
CA TYR A 69 -4.17 -6.85 -5.95
C TYR A 69 -5.57 -6.20 -6.01
N PRO A 70 -6.60 -6.87 -6.58
CA PRO A 70 -7.90 -6.23 -6.78
C PRO A 70 -8.54 -5.72 -5.50
N ASN A 71 -8.57 -6.50 -4.41
CA ASN A 71 -9.23 -6.07 -3.17
C ASN A 71 -8.40 -5.04 -2.40
N LEU A 72 -7.08 -5.22 -2.28
CA LEU A 72 -6.19 -4.24 -1.65
C LEU A 72 -6.16 -2.90 -2.41
N SER A 73 -6.15 -2.92 -3.75
CA SER A 73 -6.21 -1.71 -4.57
C SER A 73 -7.52 -0.95 -4.39
N ASN A 74 -8.67 -1.65 -4.42
CA ASN A 74 -9.96 -1.03 -4.16
C ASN A 74 -10.09 -0.55 -2.70
N TYR A 75 -9.53 -1.29 -1.74
CA TYR A 75 -9.51 -0.92 -0.33
C TYR A 75 -8.66 0.33 -0.07
N LEU A 76 -7.47 0.43 -0.66
CA LEU A 76 -6.62 1.61 -0.59
C LEU A 76 -7.35 2.85 -1.13
N ARG A 77 -8.05 2.71 -2.26
CA ARG A 77 -8.83 3.79 -2.87
C ARG A 77 -10.04 4.20 -2.04
N ASP A 78 -10.76 3.24 -1.43
CA ASP A 78 -11.86 3.51 -0.49
C ASP A 78 -11.39 4.35 0.70
N LEU A 79 -10.25 4.01 1.31
CA LEU A 79 -9.68 4.80 2.40
C LEU A 79 -9.13 6.16 1.94
N TYR A 80 -8.47 6.22 0.77
CA TYR A 80 -7.94 7.47 0.21
C TYR A 80 -9.04 8.51 -0.06
N GLN A 81 -10.22 8.03 -0.47
CA GLN A 81 -11.39 8.86 -0.82
C GLN A 81 -12.25 9.26 0.40
N VAL A 82 -11.91 8.81 1.61
CA VAL A 82 -12.53 9.32 2.84
C VAL A 82 -12.27 10.84 2.95
N PRO A 83 -13.29 11.66 3.24
CA PRO A 83 -13.12 13.12 3.33
C PRO A 83 -11.93 13.54 4.19
N GLY A 84 -11.04 14.36 3.61
CA GLY A 84 -9.84 14.88 4.27
C GLY A 84 -8.60 13.99 4.17
N VAL A 85 -8.72 12.70 3.84
CA VAL A 85 -7.57 11.77 3.83
C VAL A 85 -6.61 12.06 2.68
N ALA A 86 -7.11 12.30 1.46
CA ALA A 86 -6.27 12.63 0.30
C ALA A 86 -5.32 13.82 0.58
N GLY A 87 -5.79 14.82 1.34
CA GLY A 87 -4.99 16.00 1.73
C GLY A 87 -3.82 15.69 2.68
N THR A 88 -3.81 14.50 3.30
CA THR A 88 -2.71 14.03 4.17
C THR A 88 -1.59 13.33 3.41
N VAL A 89 -1.80 13.02 2.12
CA VAL A 89 -0.87 12.23 1.32
C VAL A 89 -0.13 13.13 0.33
N ASN A 90 1.17 13.30 0.56
CA ASN A 90 2.05 14.01 -0.37
C ASN A 90 3.07 13.02 -0.98
N LEU A 91 2.80 12.53 -2.19
CA LEU A 91 3.64 11.55 -2.88
C LEU A 91 5.03 12.10 -3.23
N HIS A 92 5.14 13.40 -3.50
CA HIS A 92 6.42 14.04 -3.73
C HIS A 92 7.31 13.96 -2.47
N HIS A 93 6.77 14.32 -1.30
CA HIS A 93 7.49 14.24 -0.03
C HIS A 93 7.84 12.80 0.35
N ILE A 94 6.91 11.86 0.15
CA ILE A 94 7.14 10.44 0.36
C ILE A 94 8.36 9.98 -0.46
N LYS A 95 8.32 10.16 -1.79
CA LYS A 95 9.40 9.70 -2.67
C LYS A 95 10.72 10.41 -2.37
N ALA A 96 10.71 11.74 -2.23
CA ALA A 96 11.89 12.52 -1.93
C ALA A 96 12.58 12.06 -0.62
N HIS A 97 11.79 11.77 0.43
CA HIS A 97 12.34 11.28 1.69
C HIS A 97 13.05 9.93 1.53
N TYR A 98 12.37 8.91 1.01
CA TYR A 98 12.94 7.56 0.91
C TYR A 98 14.14 7.50 -0.03
N TYR A 99 14.00 8.03 -1.24
CA TYR A 99 15.06 7.96 -2.26
C TYR A 99 16.21 8.93 -1.98
N GLY A 100 15.96 10.05 -1.29
CA GLY A 100 16.97 11.05 -0.97
C GLY A 100 17.72 10.82 0.35
N SER A 101 17.10 10.20 1.36
CA SER A 101 17.68 10.09 2.71
C SER A 101 18.39 8.76 2.97
N HIS A 102 18.09 7.70 2.21
CA HIS A 102 18.68 6.36 2.41
C HIS A 102 19.88 6.12 1.50
N GLU A 103 20.99 6.82 1.72
CA GLU A 103 22.21 6.70 0.90
C GLU A 103 22.79 5.29 0.85
N THR A 104 22.62 4.51 1.93
CA THR A 104 23.06 3.11 1.99
C THR A 104 22.32 2.20 1.01
N ILE A 105 21.11 2.60 0.59
CA ILE A 105 20.28 1.85 -0.37
C ILE A 105 20.33 2.50 -1.76
N ASN A 106 20.26 3.83 -1.82
CA ASN A 106 20.28 4.61 -3.06
C ASN A 106 21.37 5.70 -3.01
N PRO A 107 22.63 5.36 -3.30
CA PRO A 107 23.74 6.33 -3.25
C PRO A 107 23.58 7.50 -4.23
N THR A 108 22.88 7.28 -5.34
CA THR A 108 22.68 8.31 -6.38
C THR A 108 21.67 9.38 -5.98
N ARG A 109 20.83 9.10 -4.97
CA ARG A 109 19.67 9.92 -4.56
C ARG A 109 18.67 10.24 -5.69
N ILE A 110 18.76 9.54 -6.81
CA ILE A 110 17.81 9.70 -7.92
C ILE A 110 16.44 9.24 -7.44
N VAL A 111 15.43 10.10 -7.64
CA VAL A 111 14.03 9.79 -7.36
C VAL A 111 13.38 9.31 -8.66
N PRO A 112 12.82 8.08 -8.73
CA PRO A 112 12.16 7.59 -9.94
C PRO A 112 10.99 8.49 -10.34
N ALA A 113 10.76 8.65 -11.65
CA ALA A 113 9.64 9.44 -12.16
C ALA A 113 8.28 8.75 -11.91
N GLY A 114 8.20 7.44 -12.20
CA GLY A 114 6.99 6.64 -11.95
C GLY A 114 6.79 6.22 -10.48
N PRO A 115 5.80 5.36 -10.22
CA PRO A 115 4.74 4.94 -11.14
C PRO A 115 3.70 6.04 -11.38
N GLU A 116 2.92 5.91 -12.45
CA GLU A 116 1.67 6.65 -12.62
C GLU A 116 0.61 6.06 -11.69
N LEU A 117 -0.04 6.91 -10.89
CA LEU A 117 -0.96 6.50 -9.83
C LEU A 117 -2.20 7.39 -9.85
N ASP A 118 -3.36 6.76 -9.75
CA ASP A 118 -4.63 7.43 -9.49
C ASP A 118 -5.36 6.76 -8.33
N TYR A 119 -5.15 7.26 -7.12
CA TYR A 119 -5.87 6.82 -5.93
C TYR A 119 -7.29 7.41 -5.83
N GLY A 120 -7.62 8.39 -6.68
CA GLY A 120 -8.96 8.97 -6.83
C GLY A 120 -9.88 8.15 -7.75
N ALA A 121 -9.35 7.18 -8.49
CA ALA A 121 -10.13 6.32 -9.37
C ALA A 121 -11.26 5.59 -8.63
N PRO A 122 -12.44 5.39 -9.25
CA PRO A 122 -13.57 4.71 -8.61
C PRO A 122 -13.21 3.31 -8.09
N HIS A 123 -13.64 2.99 -6.87
CA HIS A 123 -13.48 1.67 -6.25
C HIS A 123 -14.81 0.93 -6.11
N ASP A 124 -14.77 -0.40 -6.01
CA ASP A 124 -15.97 -1.25 -5.95
C ASP A 124 -16.43 -1.61 -4.52
N ARG A 125 -15.73 -1.10 -3.49
CA ARG A 125 -15.94 -1.49 -2.08
C ARG A 125 -17.34 -1.23 -1.53
N ALA A 126 -18.15 -0.40 -2.21
CA ALA A 126 -19.56 -0.20 -1.86
C ALA A 126 -20.40 -1.50 -1.98
N LYS A 127 -19.94 -2.50 -2.76
CA LYS A 127 -20.61 -3.81 -2.89
C LYS A 127 -20.78 -4.58 -1.57
N PHE A 128 -20.02 -4.21 -0.54
CA PHE A 128 -20.11 -4.81 0.81
C PHE A 128 -21.04 -4.06 1.76
N ALA A 129 -21.65 -2.95 1.33
CA ALA A 129 -22.65 -2.27 2.14
C ALA A 129 -23.87 -3.19 2.31
N ARG A 130 -24.32 -3.40 3.54
CA ARG A 130 -25.62 -4.03 3.78
C ARG A 130 -26.70 -3.14 3.19
N ALA A 131 -27.69 -3.74 2.52
CA ALA A 131 -28.91 -3.03 2.16
C ALA A 131 -29.46 -2.36 3.42
N ALA A 132 -29.78 -1.08 3.33
CA ALA A 132 -30.44 -0.37 4.42
C ALA A 132 -31.72 -1.15 4.77
N ALA A 133 -31.82 -1.58 6.03
CA ALA A 133 -33.04 -2.17 6.59
C ALA A 133 -34.09 -1.09 6.81
#